data_AF-A0A9E3IIC3-F1
#
_entry.id   AF-A0A9E3IIC3-F1
#
_cell.length_a   1.000
_cell.length_b   1.000
_cell.length_c   1.000
_cell.angle_alpha   90.00
_cell.angle_beta   90.00
_cell.angle_gamma   90.00
#
_symmetry.space_group_name_H-M   'P 1'
#
loop_
_entity.id
_entity.type
_entity.pdbx_description
1 polymer ?
#
loop_
_entity_poly.entity_id
_entity_poly.type
_entity_poly.pdbx_seq_one_letter_code
_entity_poly.pdbx_strand_id
1 'polypeptide(L)'
;MDSSSILLVGIKKNVIAFNKATGERLWSTQLNATFGDTFVSIIADRTQAYVHAKGELYCLDLFTGAIRWKDELQGLGFGLVTMALPDGPVTSAAVIREKQRQAESSQSSQPPAT
;
A
#
# COMPACT_ATOMS: atom_id res chain seq x y z
N MET A 1 14.73 -6.31 17.05
CA MET A 1 13.33 -5.86 16.98
C MET A 1 12.51 -7.01 16.43
N ASP A 2 11.35 -7.28 17.00
CA ASP A 2 10.40 -8.24 16.42
C ASP A 2 9.51 -7.51 15.40
N SER A 3 9.32 -8.10 14.22
CA SER A 3 8.44 -7.57 13.17
C SER A 3 6.99 -7.42 13.65
N SER A 4 6.57 -8.21 14.63
CA SER A 4 5.20 -8.19 15.20
C SER A 4 4.88 -6.91 16.00
N SER A 5 5.92 -6.16 16.39
CA SER A 5 5.81 -4.91 17.15
C SER A 5 5.77 -3.67 16.26
N ILE A 6 5.87 -3.81 14.93
CA ILE A 6 5.92 -2.68 14.00
C ILE A 6 4.53 -2.43 13.39
N LEU A 7 4.12 -1.17 13.40
CA LEU A 7 2.97 -0.65 12.64
C LEU A 7 3.47 0.26 11.52
N LEU A 8 3.11 -0.03 10.27
CA LEU A 8 3.45 0.78 9.11
C LEU A 8 2.27 1.68 8.71
N VAL A 9 2.58 2.95 8.42
CA VAL A 9 1.62 3.95 7.96
C VAL A 9 2.11 4.56 6.66
N GLY A 10 1.28 4.51 5.61
CA GLY A 10 1.54 5.13 4.32
C GLY A 10 0.69 6.40 4.13
N ILE A 11 1.33 7.55 3.94
CA ILE A 11 0.62 8.84 3.74
C ILE A 11 1.45 9.80 2.90
N LYS A 12 0.86 10.40 1.85
CA LYS A 12 1.50 11.49 1.07
C LYS A 12 2.97 11.23 0.73
N LYS A 13 3.22 10.10 0.06
CA LYS A 13 4.56 9.59 -0.30
C LYS A 13 5.48 9.25 0.89
N ASN A 14 5.00 9.25 2.12
CA ASN A 14 5.77 8.83 3.28
C ASN A 14 5.34 7.44 3.71
N VAL A 15 6.32 6.67 4.19
CA VAL A 15 6.12 5.44 4.93
C VAL A 15 6.74 5.66 6.31
N ILE A 16 5.95 5.46 7.35
CA ILE A 16 6.37 5.69 8.72
C ILE A 16 6.17 4.41 9.50
N ALA A 17 7.18 4.00 10.27
CA ALA A 17 7.05 2.92 11.21
C ALA A 17 6.90 3.43 12.63
N PHE A 18 6.00 2.79 13.36
CA PHE A 18 5.78 3.00 14.78
C PHE A 18 5.95 1.70 15.54
N ASN A 19 6.41 1.81 16.78
CA ASN A 19 6.22 0.76 17.77
C ASN A 19 4.72 0.68 18.08
N LYS A 20 4.09 -0.45 17.74
CA LYS A 20 2.66 -0.69 17.90
C LYS A 20 2.20 -0.60 19.36
N ALA A 21 3.07 -0.92 20.32
CA ALA A 21 2.73 -0.92 21.74
C ALA A 21 2.83 0.47 22.37
N THR A 22 3.83 1.26 22.00
CA THR A 22 4.11 2.55 22.64
C THR A 22 3.66 3.76 21.81
N GLY A 23 3.43 3.58 20.50
CA GLY A 23 3.19 4.67 19.56
C GLY A 23 4.45 5.47 19.21
N GLU A 24 5.63 5.05 19.65
CA GLU A 24 6.90 5.70 19.32
C GLU A 24 7.23 5.54 17.84
N ARG A 25 7.69 6.61 17.19
CA ARG A 25 8.13 6.57 15.80
C ARG A 25 9.52 5.95 15.71
N LEU A 26 9.64 4.84 14.99
CA LEU A 26 10.89 4.11 14.80
C LEU A 26 11.69 4.70 13.65
N TRP A 27 11.04 4.94 12.50
CA TRP A 27 11.67 5.52 11.32
C TRP A 27 10.61 6.17 10.41
N SER A 28 11.08 6.98 9.46
CA SER A 28 10.26 7.60 8.41
C SER A 28 11.04 7.66 7.10
N THR A 29 10.41 7.20 6.03
CA THR A 29 11.00 7.16 4.69
C THR A 29 10.10 7.92 3.73
N GLN A 30 10.66 8.97 3.13
CA GLN A 30 10.01 9.70 2.04
C GLN A 30 10.31 8.96 0.73
N LEU A 31 9.26 8.49 0.07
CA LEU A 31 9.31 7.94 -1.28
C LEU A 31 9.49 9.10 -2.25
N ASN A 32 10.53 9.04 -3.08
CA ASN A 32 10.79 10.01 -4.15
C ASN A 32 9.89 9.75 -5.37
N ALA A 33 8.62 9.41 -5.12
CA ALA A 33 7.69 9.08 -6.18
C ALA A 33 7.52 10.29 -7.10
N THR A 34 7.63 10.06 -8.40
CA THR A 34 7.72 11.09 -9.43
C THR A 34 6.45 11.94 -9.49
N PHE A 35 5.31 11.42 -9.02
CA PHE A 35 4.01 12.04 -9.21
C PHE A 35 3.17 12.19 -7.93
N GLY A 36 2.84 13.44 -7.56
CA GLY A 36 1.67 13.86 -6.74
C GLY A 36 1.46 13.32 -5.31
N ASP A 37 0.54 13.93 -4.57
CA ASP A 37 -0.02 13.32 -3.34
C ASP A 37 -0.78 12.05 -3.72
N THR A 38 -0.40 10.89 -3.18
CA THR A 38 -0.89 9.60 -3.67
C THR A 38 -1.18 8.63 -2.54
N PHE A 39 -2.13 7.73 -2.80
CA PHE A 39 -2.46 6.60 -1.95
C PHE A 39 -1.28 5.63 -1.91
N VAL A 40 -0.80 5.33 -0.70
CA VAL A 40 0.32 4.42 -0.47
C VAL A 40 -0.25 3.07 -0.05
N SER A 41 0.03 2.02 -0.84
CA SER A 41 -0.34 0.65 -0.51
C SER A 41 0.87 -0.08 0.06
N ILE A 42 0.70 -0.81 1.16
CA ILE A 42 1.79 -1.46 1.88
C ILE A 42 1.44 -2.93 2.17
N ILE A 43 2.34 -3.85 1.84
CA ILE A 43 2.42 -5.20 2.41
C ILE A 43 3.78 -5.37 3.08
N ALA A 44 3.89 -6.22 4.09
CA ALA A 44 5.17 -6.52 4.72
C ALA A 44 5.29 -8.01 5.04
N ASP A 45 6.53 -8.50 5.00
CA ASP A 45 6.94 -9.79 5.54
C ASP A 45 7.77 -9.59 6.82
N ARG A 46 8.55 -10.60 7.22
CA ARG A 46 9.38 -10.57 8.44
C ARG A 46 10.48 -9.52 8.41
N THR A 47 10.97 -9.15 7.23
CA THR A 47 12.17 -8.31 7.07
C THR A 47 12.02 -7.18 6.07
N GLN A 48 11.00 -7.24 5.22
CA GLN A 48 10.79 -6.30 4.13
C GLN A 48 9.39 -5.72 4.15
N ALA A 49 9.28 -4.47 3.74
CA ALA A 49 8.02 -3.81 3.42
C ALA A 49 8.00 -3.47 1.92
N TYR A 50 6.97 -3.92 1.21
CA TYR A 50 6.75 -3.58 -0.18
C TYR A 50 5.67 -2.51 -0.27
N VAL A 51 6.02 -1.42 -0.94
CA VAL A 51 5.24 -0.21 -0.95
C VAL A 51 5.00 0.22 -2.38
N HIS A 52 3.73 0.34 -2.74
CA HIS A 52 3.34 0.89 -4.03
C HIS A 52 2.82 2.32 -3.87
N ALA A 53 3.33 3.22 -4.69
CA ALA A 53 2.87 4.60 -4.82
C ALA A 53 2.89 5.01 -6.31
N LYS A 54 1.70 5.16 -6.90
CA LYS A 54 1.47 5.71 -8.25
C LYS A 54 2.42 5.18 -9.33
N GLY A 55 2.36 3.88 -9.58
CA GLY A 55 3.14 3.22 -10.63
C GLY A 55 4.57 2.91 -10.21
N GLU A 56 4.98 3.24 -9.00
CA GLU A 56 6.30 2.86 -8.50
C GLU A 56 6.14 1.85 -7.36
N LEU A 57 6.99 0.83 -7.37
CA LEU A 57 7.11 -0.20 -6.36
C LEU A 57 8.45 -0.07 -5.65
N TYR A 58 8.41 -0.05 -4.33
CA TYR A 58 9.59 0.07 -3.47
C TYR A 58 9.67 -1.13 -2.54
N CYS A 59 10.88 -1.61 -2.28
CA CYS A 59 11.16 -2.50 -1.16
C CYS A 59 12.00 -1.76 -0.14
N LEU A 60 11.50 -1.73 1.09
CA LEU A 60 12.15 -1.12 2.23
C LEU A 60 12.56 -2.22 3.20
N ASP A 61 13.70 -2.03 3.84
CA ASP A 61 14.05 -2.76 5.05
C ASP A 61 13.05 -2.42 6.17
N LEU A 62 12.41 -3.43 6.76
CA LEU A 62 11.32 -3.24 7.72
C LEU A 62 11.77 -2.53 9.01
N PHE A 63 13.02 -2.74 9.43
CA PHE A 63 13.52 -2.27 10.73
C PHE A 63 14.13 -0.88 10.65
N THR A 64 14.67 -0.50 9.48
CA THR A 64 15.37 0.76 9.28
C THR A 64 14.64 1.73 8.37
N GLY A 65 13.70 1.25 7.55
CA GLY A 65 13.03 2.04 6.50
C GLY A 65 13.90 2.29 5.27
N ALA A 66 15.12 1.76 5.22
CA ALA A 66 16.04 1.98 4.10
C ALA A 66 15.49 1.34 2.81
N ILE A 67 15.48 2.11 1.72
CA ILE A 67 15.08 1.61 0.40
C ILE A 67 16.16 0.63 -0.09
N ARG A 68 15.78 -0.64 -0.27
CA ARG A 68 16.66 -1.69 -0.81
C ARG A 68 16.65 -1.69 -2.33
N TRP A 69 15.47 -1.53 -2.93
CA TRP A 69 15.30 -1.40 -4.37
C TRP A 69 14.02 -0.65 -4.71
N LYS A 70 13.94 -0.18 -5.96
CA LYS A 70 12.74 0.41 -6.57
C LYS A 70 12.54 -0.10 -8.00
N ASP A 71 11.29 -0.13 -8.44
CA ASP A 71 10.86 -0.41 -9.80
C ASP A 71 9.77 0.58 -10.23
N GLU A 72 9.83 1.06 -11.47
CA GLU A 72 8.93 2.12 -11.98
C GLU A 72 7.70 1.57 -12.71
N LEU A 73 7.50 0.24 -12.71
CA LEU A 73 6.39 -0.47 -13.37
C LEU A 73 6.09 0.09 -14.78
N GLN A 74 7.17 0.39 -15.52
CA GLN A 74 7.08 1.19 -16.75
C GLN A 74 6.13 0.55 -17.76
N GLY A 75 5.24 1.37 -18.32
CA GLY A 75 4.27 0.93 -19.31
C GLY A 75 3.03 0.23 -18.76
N LEU A 76 2.92 0.01 -17.44
CA LEU A 76 1.73 -0.62 -16.82
C LEU A 76 0.66 0.38 -16.37
N GLY A 77 0.96 1.68 -16.44
CA GLY A 77 0.04 2.77 -16.08
C GLY A 77 -0.05 3.03 -14.58
N PHE A 78 -1.05 3.82 -14.17
CA PHE A 78 -1.23 4.31 -12.80
C PHE A 78 -2.50 3.77 -12.13
N GLY A 79 -2.95 2.59 -12.55
CA GLY A 79 -4.19 1.97 -12.10
C GLY A 79 -4.13 1.46 -10.66
N LEU A 80 -5.21 0.78 -10.25
CA LEU A 80 -5.25 0.07 -8.98
C LEU A 80 -4.21 -1.06 -8.97
N VAL A 81 -3.47 -1.19 -7.87
CA VAL A 81 -2.51 -2.28 -7.66
C VAL A 81 -3.11 -3.33 -6.72
N THR A 82 -2.84 -4.60 -7.02
CA THR A 82 -3.02 -5.71 -6.07
C THR A 82 -1.65 -6.33 -5.83
N MET A 83 -1.23 -6.39 -4.57
CA MET A 83 0.02 -7.03 -4.16
C MET A 83 -0.31 -8.22 -3.26
N ALA A 84 0.45 -9.30 -3.41
CA ALA A 84 0.32 -10.52 -2.62
C ALA A 84 1.72 -11.07 -2.32
N LEU A 85 1.86 -11.63 -1.12
CA LEU A 85 3.01 -12.47 -0.76
C LEU A 85 2.56 -13.94 -0.77
N PRO A 86 3.40 -14.89 -1.20
CA PRO A 86 3.03 -16.31 -1.28
C PRO A 86 2.40 -16.87 0.02
N ASP A 87 2.92 -16.47 1.18
CA ASP A 87 2.44 -16.90 2.50
C ASP A 87 1.96 -15.72 3.37
N GLY A 88 1.64 -14.59 2.75
CA GLY A 88 1.40 -13.33 3.46
C GLY A 88 0.10 -12.64 3.06
N PRO A 89 -0.15 -11.47 3.66
CA PRO A 89 -1.39 -10.73 3.42
C PRO A 89 -1.46 -10.22 1.97
N VAL A 90 -2.66 -10.25 1.39
CA VAL A 90 -2.99 -9.59 0.12
C VAL A 90 -3.51 -8.19 0.43
N THR A 91 -2.99 -7.14 -0.22
CA THR A 91 -3.58 -5.79 -0.07
C THR A 91 -4.97 -5.76 -0.70
N SER A 92 -5.99 -5.81 0.14
CA SER A 92 -7.41 -5.87 -0.26
C SER A 92 -8.09 -4.49 -0.36
N ALA A 93 -7.38 -3.39 -0.10
CA ALA A 93 -7.96 -2.04 -0.17
C ALA A 93 -8.40 -1.64 -1.61
N ALA A 94 -7.66 -2.06 -2.64
CA ALA A 94 -8.06 -1.86 -4.04
C ALA A 94 -9.24 -2.76 -4.44
N VAL A 95 -9.25 -4.01 -3.97
CA VAL A 95 -10.35 -4.97 -4.21
C VAL A 95 -11.66 -4.47 -3.59
N ILE A 96 -11.62 -3.94 -2.36
CA ILE A 96 -12.81 -3.44 -1.67
C ILE A 96 -13.41 -2.23 -2.40
N ARG A 97 -12.59 -1.28 -2.87
CA ARG A 97 -13.07 -0.11 -3.63
C ARG A 97 -13.61 -0.46 -5.02
N GLU A 98 -12.95 -1.37 -5.75
CA GLU A 98 -13.48 -1.83 -7.04
C GLU A 98 -14.77 -2.62 -6.88
N LYS A 99 -14.87 -3.45 -5.83
CA LYS A 99 -16.11 -4.17 -5.50
C LYS A 99 -17.25 -3.22 -5.13
N GLN A 100 -16.96 -2.11 -4.44
CA GLN A 100 -17.93 -1.05 -4.14
C GLN A 100 -18.38 -0.32 -5.42
N ARG A 101 -17.46 0.05 -6.31
CA ARG A 101 -17.76 0.70 -7.59
C ARG A 101 -18.62 -0.19 -8.51
N GLN A 102 -18.32 -1.49 -8.57
CA GLN A 102 -19.10 -2.47 -9.34
C GLN A 102 -20.50 -2.68 -8.75
N ALA A 103 -20.63 -2.72 -7.42
CA ALA A 103 -21.93 -2.84 -6.74
C ALA A 103 -22.83 -1.62 -6.99
N GLU A 104 -22.28 -0.40 -6.91
CA GLU A 104 -23.01 0.85 -7.19
C GLU A 104 -23.47 0.92 -8.65
N SER A 105 -22.64 0.45 -9.60
CA SER A 105 -23.02 0.40 -11.03
C SER A 105 -24.14 -0.60 -11.33
N SER A 106 -24.23 -1.71 -10.58
CA SER A 106 -25.28 -2.73 -10.77
C SER A 106 -26.62 -2.31 -10.17
N GLN A 107 -26.60 -1.49 -9.11
CA GLN A 107 -27.80 -0.98 -8.45
C GLN A 107 -28.51 0.13 -9.26
N SER A 108 -27.77 0.90 -10.07
CA SER A 108 -28.33 1.97 -10.91
C SER A 108 -29.08 1.46 -12.16
N SER A 109 -29.02 0.16 -12.45
CA SER A 109 -29.56 -0.45 -13.69
C SER A 109 -30.91 -1.16 -13.54
N GLN A 110 -31.54 -1.17 -12.36
CA GLN A 110 -32.91 -1.68 -12.20
C GLN A 110 -33.94 -0.54 -12.43
N PRO A 111 -34.77 -0.59 -13.48
CA PRO A 111 -35.89 0.34 -13.61
C PRO A 111 -36.92 0.11 -12.50
N PRO A 112 -37.60 1.16 -12.03
CA PRO A 112 -38.60 1.04 -10.96
C PRO A 112 -39.74 0.11 -11.40
N ALA A 113 -40.08 -0.86 -10.54
CA ALA A 113 -41.25 -1.72 -10.74
C ALA A 113 -42.53 -0.87 -10.73
N THR A 114 -43.36 -1.05 -11.76
CA THR A 114 -44.67 -0.42 -11.93
C THR A 114 -45.71 -1.07 -11.02
#